data_AF-A0A954UL33-F1
#
_entry.id   AF-A0A954UL33-F1
#
_cell.length_a   1.000
_cell.length_b   1.000
_cell.length_c   1.000
_cell.angle_alpha   90.00
_cell.angle_beta   90.00
_cell.angle_gamma   90.00
#
_symmetry.space_group_name_H-M   'P 1'
#
loop_
_entity.id
_entity.type
_entity.pdbx_description
1 polymer ?
#
loop_
_entity_poly.entity_id
_entity_poly.type
_entity_poly.pdbx_seq_one_letter_code
_entity_poly.pdbx_strand_id
1 'polypeptide(L)'
;MSLKRILACVCLLSIHICDESAALAADGAKSGRTFLLDPHSLELARANYEAGDPATVNSMRTLISAANRYLDSPTLSVVYGPALAPSGDPHDITSYGPYWWPNPDTEDGLPWVPRDGFVNPDANLDWNQLEELGRAAEAMSLAYYFTGEEKYAEKT
;
A
#
# COMPACT_ATOMS: atom_id res chain seq x y z
N MET A 1 -13.86 44.05 40.13
CA MET A 1 -13.36 42.81 39.50
C MET A 1 -11.87 42.96 39.24
N SER A 2 -11.03 42.32 40.05
CA SER A 2 -9.59 42.61 40.12
C SER A 2 -8.80 41.93 39.00
N LEU A 3 -7.96 42.72 38.33
CA LEU A 3 -7.03 42.39 37.24
C LEU A 3 -6.13 41.17 37.53
N LYS A 4 -6.02 40.78 38.80
CA LYS A 4 -5.26 39.61 39.28
C LYS A 4 -5.85 38.25 38.86
N ARG A 5 -7.12 38.17 38.44
CA ARG A 5 -7.75 36.90 37.98
C ARG A 5 -7.51 36.58 36.51
N ILE A 6 -7.21 37.59 35.67
CA ILE A 6 -7.02 37.39 34.23
C ILE A 6 -5.61 36.88 33.93
N LEU A 7 -4.61 37.26 34.74
CA LEU A 7 -3.21 36.85 34.53
C LEU A 7 -2.96 35.35 34.85
N ALA A 8 -3.79 34.73 35.70
CA ALA A 8 -3.63 33.31 36.06
C ALA A 8 -4.15 32.35 34.97
N CYS A 9 -5.13 32.76 34.16
CA CYS A 9 -5.68 31.94 33.08
C CYS A 9 -4.77 31.87 31.84
N VAL A 10 -3.98 32.92 31.57
CA VAL A 10 -3.12 32.98 30.38
C VAL A 10 -1.85 32.11 30.53
N CYS A 11 -1.36 31.90 31.76
CA CYS A 11 -0.23 31.02 32.03
C CYS A 11 -0.58 29.51 32.02
N LEU A 12 -1.83 29.14 32.25
CA LEU A 12 -2.27 27.73 32.21
C LEU A 12 -2.53 27.23 30.77
N LEU A 13 -2.92 28.13 29.87
CA LEU A 13 -3.11 27.82 28.44
C LEU A 13 -1.78 27.66 27.67
N SER A 14 -0.68 28.22 28.17
CA SER A 14 0.65 28.11 27.56
C SER A 14 1.39 26.83 27.97
N ILE A 15 1.00 26.18 29.07
CA ILE A 15 1.58 24.91 29.53
C ILE A 15 1.03 23.72 28.71
N HIS A 16 -0.25 23.75 28.33
CA HIS A 16 -0.84 22.65 27.54
C HIS A 16 -0.36 22.60 26.08
N ILE A 17 0.06 23.72 25.49
CA ILE A 17 0.52 23.75 24.09
C ILE A 17 1.98 23.24 23.96
N CYS A 18 2.80 23.35 25.02
CA CYS A 18 4.17 22.83 25.00
C CYS A 18 4.25 21.31 25.24
N ASP A 19 3.25 20.71 25.87
CA ASP A 19 3.24 19.27 26.19
C ASP A 19 2.96 18.41 24.93
N GLU A 20 2.10 18.91 24.05
CA GLU A 20 1.65 18.17 22.85
C GLU A 20 2.79 18.02 21.81
N SER A 21 3.66 19.03 21.67
CA SER A 21 4.81 18.95 20.75
C SER A 21 5.92 18.04 21.27
N ALA A 22 6.07 17.90 22.58
CA ALA A 22 7.05 17.01 23.20
C ALA A 22 6.58 15.54 23.16
N ALA A 23 5.28 15.31 23.28
CA ALA A 23 4.68 13.98 23.14
C ALA A 23 4.84 13.42 21.72
N LEU A 24 4.58 14.22 20.67
CA LEU A 24 4.80 13.81 19.28
C LEU A 24 6.26 13.43 18.99
N ALA A 25 7.22 14.17 19.59
CA ALA A 25 8.65 13.93 19.36
C ALA A 25 9.17 12.68 20.10
N ALA A 26 8.55 12.30 21.21
CA ALA A 26 8.94 11.12 21.99
C ALA A 26 8.36 9.81 21.43
N ASP A 27 7.23 9.86 20.73
CA ASP A 27 6.55 8.67 20.18
C ASP A 27 7.26 8.11 18.94
N GLY A 28 7.85 8.98 18.11
CA GLY A 28 8.58 8.57 16.90
C GLY A 28 9.82 7.68 17.17
N ALA A 29 10.31 7.62 18.41
CA ALA A 29 11.41 6.73 18.80
C ALA A 29 10.96 5.28 19.12
N LYS A 30 9.67 5.04 19.33
CA LYS A 30 9.08 3.70 19.51
C LYS A 30 8.54 3.11 18.22
N SER A 31 8.35 3.93 17.20
CA SER A 31 7.84 3.48 15.92
C SER A 31 8.82 2.59 15.19
N GLY A 32 8.34 1.43 14.73
CA GLY A 32 9.14 0.50 13.94
C GLY A 32 9.65 1.18 12.67
N ARG A 33 10.91 0.92 12.30
CA ARG A 33 11.50 1.50 11.09
C ARG A 33 10.88 0.88 9.84
N THR A 34 10.20 1.70 9.06
CA THR A 34 9.69 1.39 7.71
C THR A 34 10.58 2.03 6.64
N PHE A 35 10.42 1.61 5.38
CA PHE A 35 11.16 2.17 4.25
C PHE A 35 10.32 3.09 3.35
N LEU A 36 9.04 2.76 3.16
CA LEU A 36 8.14 3.47 2.25
C LEU A 36 7.05 4.26 3.00
N LEU A 37 6.40 3.62 3.97
CA LEU A 37 5.31 4.21 4.74
C LEU A 37 5.87 5.06 5.88
N ASP A 38 5.25 6.18 6.21
CA ASP A 38 5.66 6.98 7.38
C ASP A 38 5.23 6.29 8.69
N PRO A 39 6.16 5.95 9.60
CA PRO A 39 5.83 5.23 10.83
C PRO A 39 4.82 5.98 11.72
N HIS A 40 4.96 7.31 11.84
CA HIS A 40 4.09 8.12 12.68
C HIS A 40 2.65 8.14 12.16
N SER A 41 2.47 8.23 10.84
CA SER A 41 1.17 8.13 10.19
C SER A 41 0.48 6.78 10.43
N LEU A 42 1.25 5.68 10.45
CA LEU A 42 0.72 4.35 10.76
C LEU A 42 0.25 4.23 12.22
N GLU A 43 1.00 4.80 13.15
CA GLU A 43 0.62 4.82 14.58
C GLU A 43 -0.60 5.67 14.83
N LEU A 44 -0.66 6.87 14.24
CA LEU A 44 -1.81 7.75 14.34
C LEU A 44 -3.07 7.08 13.76
N ALA A 45 -2.94 6.42 12.61
CA ALA A 45 -4.04 5.67 12.01
C ALA A 45 -4.51 4.52 12.91
N ARG A 46 -3.58 3.81 13.58
CA ARG A 46 -3.93 2.74 14.52
C ARG A 46 -4.66 3.31 15.75
N ALA A 47 -4.14 4.37 16.34
CA ALA A 47 -4.75 5.03 17.50
C ALA A 47 -6.17 5.53 17.17
N ASN A 48 -6.37 6.15 16.01
CA ASN A 48 -7.69 6.60 15.57
C ASN A 48 -8.65 5.44 15.32
N TYR A 49 -8.16 4.33 14.78
CA TYR A 49 -8.95 3.12 14.59
C TYR A 49 -9.40 2.52 15.94
N GLU A 50 -8.49 2.40 16.90
CA GLU A 50 -8.78 1.94 18.26
C GLU A 50 -9.75 2.86 19.01
N ALA A 51 -9.63 4.17 18.80
CA ALA A 51 -10.55 5.18 19.34
C ALA A 51 -11.94 5.17 18.68
N GLY A 52 -12.12 4.40 17.59
CA GLY A 52 -13.39 4.31 16.87
C GLY A 52 -13.73 5.54 16.04
N ASP A 53 -12.72 6.30 15.58
CA ASP A 53 -12.93 7.44 14.69
C ASP A 53 -13.69 7.00 13.42
N PRO A 54 -14.87 7.59 13.11
CA PRO A 54 -15.72 7.10 12.03
C PRO A 54 -15.05 7.06 10.64
N ALA A 55 -14.21 8.06 10.34
CA ALA A 55 -13.52 8.11 9.05
C ALA A 55 -12.47 7.00 8.96
N THR A 56 -11.67 6.84 10.01
CA THR A 56 -10.64 5.80 10.08
C THR A 56 -11.22 4.40 10.08
N VAL A 57 -12.31 4.16 10.82
CA VAL A 57 -13.04 2.88 10.83
C VAL A 57 -13.56 2.54 9.43
N ASN A 58 -14.08 3.52 8.69
CA ASN A 58 -14.55 3.28 7.33
C ASN A 58 -13.40 2.92 6.38
N SER A 59 -12.27 3.63 6.45
CA SER A 59 -11.07 3.29 5.67
C SER A 59 -10.53 1.91 6.03
N MET A 60 -10.53 1.56 7.33
CA MET A 60 -10.07 0.26 7.81
C MET A 60 -10.97 -0.87 7.30
N ARG A 61 -12.29 -0.65 7.25
CA ARG A 61 -13.23 -1.60 6.65
C ARG A 61 -12.91 -1.87 5.18
N THR A 62 -12.53 -0.85 4.41
CA THR A 62 -12.10 -1.02 3.01
C THR A 62 -10.83 -1.86 2.92
N LEU A 63 -9.82 -1.58 3.75
CA LEU A 63 -8.57 -2.37 3.80
C LEU A 63 -8.84 -3.83 4.15
N ILE A 64 -9.57 -4.08 5.25
CA ILE A 64 -9.93 -5.43 5.70
C ILE A 64 -10.73 -6.17 4.62
N SER A 65 -11.67 -5.49 3.95
CA SER A 65 -12.42 -6.08 2.84
C SER A 65 -11.51 -6.45 1.67
N ALA A 66 -10.50 -5.63 1.36
CA ALA A 66 -9.55 -5.93 0.30
C ALA A 66 -8.67 -7.15 0.66
N ALA A 67 -8.15 -7.20 1.89
CA ALA A 67 -7.36 -8.31 2.41
C ALA A 67 -8.16 -9.63 2.44
N ASN A 68 -9.43 -9.58 2.85
CA ASN A 68 -10.29 -10.77 2.89
C ASN A 68 -10.48 -11.43 1.52
N ARG A 69 -10.43 -10.67 0.42
CA ARG A 69 -10.52 -11.27 -0.93
C ARG A 69 -9.35 -12.19 -1.26
N TYR A 70 -8.20 -11.96 -0.62
CA TYR A 70 -6.99 -12.74 -0.86
C TYR A 70 -6.90 -13.98 0.02
N LEU A 71 -7.62 -14.06 1.14
CA LEU A 71 -7.63 -15.27 1.99
C LEU A 71 -8.07 -16.51 1.21
N ASP A 72 -9.10 -16.35 0.39
CA ASP A 72 -9.67 -17.42 -0.43
C ASP A 72 -9.08 -17.48 -1.85
N SER A 73 -8.12 -16.61 -2.20
CA SER A 73 -7.53 -16.60 -3.53
C SER A 73 -6.59 -17.79 -3.71
N PRO A 74 -6.47 -18.33 -4.95
CA PRO A 74 -5.40 -19.26 -5.26
C PRO A 74 -4.03 -18.60 -5.05
N THR A 75 -3.00 -19.43 -4.90
CA THR A 75 -1.62 -18.95 -4.85
C THR A 75 -1.28 -18.20 -6.14
N LEU A 76 -0.81 -16.96 -6.01
CA LEU A 76 -0.37 -16.15 -7.13
C LEU A 76 1.05 -16.56 -7.53
N SER A 77 1.26 -16.95 -8.80
CA SER A 77 2.56 -17.38 -9.30
C SER A 77 2.60 -17.36 -10.82
N VAL A 78 3.67 -16.78 -11.37
CA VAL A 78 3.93 -16.70 -12.83
C VAL A 78 3.99 -18.06 -13.49
N VAL A 79 4.26 -19.13 -12.73
CA VAL A 79 4.28 -20.52 -13.19
C VAL A 79 2.90 -20.98 -13.70
N TYR A 80 1.81 -20.35 -13.26
CA TYR A 80 0.46 -20.65 -13.73
C TYR A 80 0.05 -19.82 -14.95
N GLY A 81 0.96 -19.02 -15.50
CA GLY A 81 0.74 -18.20 -16.69
C GLY A 81 0.50 -19.02 -17.97
N PRO A 82 -0.18 -18.44 -18.98
CA PRO A 82 -0.59 -19.15 -20.19
C PRO A 82 0.54 -19.39 -21.21
N ALA A 83 1.68 -18.71 -21.08
CA ALA A 83 2.78 -18.78 -22.04
C ALA A 83 4.14 -18.84 -21.33
N LEU A 84 5.08 -19.61 -21.89
CA LEU A 84 6.46 -19.66 -21.41
C LEU A 84 7.28 -18.52 -22.04
N ALA A 85 8.25 -18.03 -21.29
CA ALA A 85 9.30 -17.17 -21.81
C ALA A 85 10.10 -17.87 -22.93
N PRO A 86 10.85 -17.12 -23.77
CA PRO A 86 11.70 -17.72 -24.81
C PRO A 86 12.74 -18.72 -24.31
N SER A 87 13.08 -18.69 -23.02
CA SER A 87 13.96 -19.66 -22.37
C SER A 87 13.34 -21.05 -22.21
N GLY A 88 12.00 -21.14 -22.19
CA GLY A 88 11.25 -22.35 -21.89
C GLY A 88 11.15 -22.68 -20.40
N ASP A 89 11.69 -21.85 -19.50
CA ASP A 89 11.56 -22.03 -18.05
C ASP A 89 10.28 -21.36 -17.53
N PRO A 90 9.37 -22.08 -16.85
CA PRO A 90 8.16 -21.49 -16.26
C PRO A 90 8.43 -20.52 -15.10
N HIS A 91 9.65 -20.47 -14.56
CA HIS A 91 10.04 -19.51 -13.53
C HIS A 91 10.49 -18.16 -14.10
N ASP A 92 10.69 -18.06 -15.43
CA ASP A 92 11.07 -16.82 -16.06
C ASP A 92 9.86 -15.91 -16.28
N ILE A 93 9.94 -14.70 -15.75
CA ILE A 93 8.91 -13.66 -15.90
C ILE A 93 9.04 -13.02 -17.27
N THR A 94 7.93 -12.95 -18.00
CA THR A 94 7.86 -12.31 -19.31
C THR A 94 7.05 -11.02 -19.26
N SER A 95 7.63 -9.95 -19.80
CA SER A 95 6.92 -8.69 -20.04
C SER A 95 7.35 -8.07 -21.36
N TYR A 96 6.45 -7.34 -22.00
CA TYR A 96 6.80 -6.49 -23.13
C TYR A 96 6.84 -5.03 -22.68
N GLY A 97 7.64 -4.21 -23.35
CA GLY A 97 7.64 -2.78 -23.09
C GLY A 97 6.25 -2.20 -23.44
N PRO A 98 5.62 -1.41 -22.56
CA PRO A 98 4.21 -1.01 -22.71
C PRO A 98 3.97 -0.17 -23.96
N TYR A 99 4.99 0.46 -24.53
CA TYR A 99 4.86 1.34 -25.69
C TYR A 99 5.26 0.69 -27.01
N TRP A 100 5.47 -0.63 -27.06
CA TRP A 100 5.79 -1.32 -28.31
C TRP A 100 4.53 -1.93 -28.94
N TRP A 101 4.31 -1.64 -30.22
CA TRP A 101 3.12 -2.05 -30.96
C TRP A 101 3.48 -2.78 -32.25
N PRO A 102 2.60 -3.68 -32.75
CA PRO A 102 2.76 -4.26 -34.09
C PRO A 102 2.92 -3.18 -35.15
N ASN A 103 3.89 -3.39 -36.04
CA ASN A 103 4.19 -2.48 -37.13
C ASN A 103 3.13 -2.58 -38.24
N PRO A 104 2.34 -1.52 -38.50
CA PRO A 104 1.30 -1.56 -39.53
C PRO A 104 1.85 -1.63 -40.96
N ASP A 105 3.14 -1.36 -41.16
CA ASP A 105 3.79 -1.32 -42.49
C ASP A 105 4.34 -2.69 -42.92
N THR A 106 4.11 -3.74 -42.13
CA THR A 106 4.62 -5.10 -42.35
C THR A 106 3.51 -6.13 -42.23
N GLU A 107 3.54 -7.19 -43.03
CA GLU A 107 2.47 -8.21 -43.09
C GLU A 107 2.36 -9.01 -41.78
N ASP A 108 3.47 -9.27 -41.11
CA ASP A 108 3.55 -10.01 -39.85
C ASP A 108 3.53 -9.11 -38.60
N GLY A 109 3.49 -7.78 -38.79
CA GLY A 109 3.53 -6.81 -37.70
C GLY A 109 4.88 -6.66 -37.02
N LEU A 110 5.97 -7.23 -37.58
CA LEU A 110 7.31 -7.21 -36.98
C LEU A 110 8.33 -6.39 -37.82
N PRO A 111 9.37 -5.84 -37.19
CA PRO A 111 9.55 -5.71 -35.74
C PRO A 111 8.55 -4.70 -35.18
N TRP A 112 8.17 -4.86 -33.91
CA TRP A 112 7.31 -3.87 -33.25
C TRP A 112 7.95 -2.48 -33.28
N VAL A 113 7.13 -1.44 -33.24
CA VAL A 113 7.52 -0.03 -33.28
C VAL A 113 7.06 0.72 -32.03
N PRO A 114 7.84 1.69 -31.52
CA PRO A 114 7.46 2.46 -30.34
C PRO A 114 6.31 3.44 -30.64
N ARG A 115 5.34 3.53 -29.73
CA ARG A 115 4.27 4.54 -29.69
C ARG A 115 4.17 5.11 -28.28
N ASP A 116 4.96 6.15 -28.04
CA ASP A 116 5.03 6.79 -26.73
C ASP A 116 3.66 7.33 -26.29
N GLY A 117 3.34 7.17 -25.00
CA GLY A 117 2.05 7.54 -24.42
C GLY A 117 0.88 6.59 -24.73
N PHE A 118 1.05 5.59 -25.60
CA PHE A 118 0.01 4.62 -25.94
C PHE A 118 0.38 3.22 -25.44
N VAL A 119 -0.29 2.76 -24.38
CA VAL A 119 -0.03 1.43 -23.80
C VAL A 119 -0.63 0.34 -24.69
N ASN A 120 0.19 -0.60 -25.16
CA ASN A 120 -0.25 -1.80 -25.86
C ASN A 120 -0.93 -2.74 -24.84
N PRO A 121 -2.22 -3.08 -25.00
CA PRO A 121 -2.92 -4.00 -24.10
C PRO A 121 -2.29 -5.40 -24.08
N ASP A 122 -1.65 -5.81 -25.18
CA ASP A 122 -0.99 -7.13 -25.29
C ASP A 122 0.37 -7.16 -24.57
N ALA A 123 0.88 -6.01 -24.08
CA ALA A 123 2.13 -5.95 -23.34
C ALA A 123 2.06 -6.59 -21.95
N ASN A 124 0.85 -6.87 -21.48
CA ASN A 124 0.56 -7.23 -20.10
C ASN A 124 0.38 -8.75 -19.92
N LEU A 125 1.49 -9.48 -20.05
CA LEU A 125 1.57 -10.93 -19.82
C LEU A 125 1.58 -11.23 -18.31
N ASP A 126 2.76 -11.49 -17.73
CA ASP A 126 2.90 -11.90 -16.33
C ASP A 126 2.79 -10.72 -15.35
N TRP A 127 2.85 -9.49 -15.87
CA TRP A 127 2.81 -8.26 -15.06
C TRP A 127 1.59 -8.20 -14.15
N ASN A 128 0.41 -8.60 -14.64
CA ASN A 128 -0.81 -8.64 -13.84
C ASN A 128 -0.69 -9.52 -12.60
N GLN A 129 -0.04 -10.68 -12.70
CA GLN A 129 0.09 -11.60 -11.57
C GLN A 129 1.08 -11.08 -10.54
N LEU A 130 2.18 -10.49 -11.00
CA LEU A 130 3.17 -9.86 -10.11
C LEU A 130 2.58 -8.65 -9.39
N GLU A 131 1.83 -7.81 -10.11
CA GLU A 131 1.12 -6.68 -9.52
C GLU A 131 0.11 -7.15 -8.47
N GLU A 132 -0.68 -8.18 -8.79
CA GLU A 132 -1.67 -8.73 -7.87
C GLU A 132 -1.02 -9.33 -6.62
N LEU A 133 0.14 -9.99 -6.76
CA LEU A 133 0.92 -10.47 -5.62
C LEU A 133 1.37 -9.33 -4.73
N GLY A 134 1.86 -8.23 -5.30
CA GLY A 134 2.23 -7.03 -4.56
C GLY A 134 1.04 -6.42 -3.80
N ARG A 135 -0.11 -6.29 -4.46
CA ARG A 135 -1.36 -5.78 -3.85
C ARG A 135 -1.86 -6.68 -2.72
N ALA A 136 -1.79 -8.00 -2.91
CA ALA A 136 -2.17 -8.97 -1.89
C ALA A 136 -1.28 -8.86 -0.65
N ALA A 137 0.05 -8.85 -0.84
CA ALA A 137 1.02 -8.73 0.24
C ALA A 137 0.85 -7.41 1.01
N GLU A 138 0.65 -6.28 0.32
CA GLU A 138 0.40 -4.98 0.95
C GLU A 138 -0.89 -5.00 1.78
N ALA A 139 -2.01 -5.44 1.18
CA ALA A 139 -3.31 -5.45 1.85
C ALA A 139 -3.32 -6.35 3.09
N MET A 140 -2.78 -7.57 2.98
CA MET A 140 -2.74 -8.52 4.09
C MET A 140 -1.76 -8.09 5.18
N SER A 141 -0.58 -7.58 4.82
CA SER A 141 0.40 -7.07 5.81
C SER A 141 -0.16 -5.90 6.62
N LEU A 142 -0.84 -4.96 5.95
CA LEU A 142 -1.48 -3.84 6.63
C LEU A 142 -2.68 -4.28 7.47
N ALA A 143 -3.50 -5.20 6.97
CA ALA A 143 -4.60 -5.77 7.74
C ALA A 143 -4.09 -6.45 9.02
N TYR A 144 -3.04 -7.27 8.92
CA TYR A 144 -2.37 -7.86 10.07
C TYR A 144 -1.88 -6.79 11.05
N TYR A 145 -1.19 -5.76 10.55
CA TYR A 145 -0.69 -4.67 11.39
C TYR A 145 -1.82 -4.00 12.18
N PHE A 146 -2.96 -3.69 11.56
CA PHE A 146 -4.02 -2.95 12.24
C PHE A 146 -4.96 -3.81 13.10
N THR A 147 -5.20 -5.08 12.74
CA THR A 147 -6.16 -5.93 13.47
C THR A 147 -5.50 -6.93 14.40
N GLY A 148 -4.23 -7.29 14.17
CA GLY A 148 -3.54 -8.37 14.85
C GLY A 148 -4.07 -9.77 14.51
N GLU A 149 -4.92 -9.91 13.48
CA GLU A 149 -5.46 -11.22 13.09
C GLU A 149 -4.44 -12.03 12.27
N GLU A 150 -3.90 -13.09 12.88
CA GLU A 150 -2.83 -13.94 12.30
C GLU A 150 -3.17 -14.53 10.93
N LYS A 151 -4.45 -14.74 10.61
CA LYS A 151 -4.89 -15.26 9.29
C LYS A 151 -4.34 -14.46 8.11
N TYR A 152 -4.08 -13.16 8.29
CA TYR A 152 -3.50 -12.32 7.24
C TYR A 152 -2.00 -12.54 7.09
N ALA A 153 -1.27 -12.71 8.20
CA ALA A 153 0.15 -13.01 8.18
C ALA A 153 0.45 -14.41 7.65
N GLU A 154 -0.37 -15.40 8.01
CA GLU A 154 -0.21 -16.79 7.54
C GLU A 154 -0.44 -16.96 6.03
N LYS A 155 -1.26 -16.08 5.43
CA LYS A 155 -1.57 -16.11 4.00
C LYS A 155 -0.59 -15.32 3.13
N THR A 156 0.11 -14.35 3.72
CA THR A 156 1.11 -13.53 3.04
C THR A 156 2.34 -14.35 2.68
#